data_AF-A0A6M3JN97-F1
#
_entry.id   AF-A0A6M3JN97-F1
#
_cell.length_a   1.000
_cell.length_b   1.000
_cell.length_c   1.000
_cell.angle_alpha   90.00
_cell.angle_beta   90.00
_cell.angle_gamma   90.00
#
_symmetry.space_group_name_H-M   'P 1'
#
loop_
_entity.id
_entity.type
_entity.pdbx_description
1 polymer ?
#
loop_
_entity_poly.entity_id
_entity_poly.type
_entity_poly.pdbx_seq_one_letter_code
_entity_poly.pdbx_strand_id
1 'polypeptide(L)'
;MRLKEYLTEDFGKDVDLIEKNCKVYLGSTKGLKYLLLRDFESNRVFNKDLEVIKSRTDRRPKDTPMHIHEKINEMFRKKFGWDVRNGVFCEGEWCSFRKDNEFQRFIFPVDGFKFVWSPSVGDFFIDVYKYKIKNVSYKEPNIDEILNDYVKGCKNTNLKDAVNSRNEISLLCKEYYAVSYQLLRNINYVLKMNWVLEN
;
A
#
# COMPACT_ATOMS: atom_id res chain seq x y z
N MET A 1 4.42 36.04 -3.93
CA MET A 1 5.55 35.44 -3.20
C MET A 1 5.96 34.16 -3.94
N ARG A 2 7.09 34.15 -4.67
CA ARG A 2 7.55 33.03 -5.51
C ARG A 2 8.55 32.17 -4.73
N LEU A 3 8.06 31.32 -3.83
CA LEU A 3 8.90 30.36 -3.12
C LEU A 3 9.44 29.22 -4.01
N LYS A 4 8.98 29.12 -5.27
CA LYS A 4 9.46 28.14 -6.25
C LYS A 4 10.94 28.31 -6.62
N GLU A 5 11.49 29.52 -6.46
CA GLU A 5 12.87 29.84 -6.85
C GLU A 5 13.91 29.39 -5.80
N TYR A 6 13.48 28.92 -4.62
CA TYR A 6 14.35 28.47 -3.52
C TYR A 6 14.28 26.95 -3.25
N LEU A 7 13.49 26.21 -4.04
CA LEU A 7 13.60 24.75 -4.04
C LEU A 7 14.88 24.41 -4.81
N THR A 8 15.82 23.70 -4.18
CA THR A 8 17.00 23.18 -4.89
C THR A 8 16.54 22.44 -6.14
N GLU A 9 17.25 22.63 -7.26
CA GLU A 9 16.81 22.24 -8.61
C GLU A 9 16.38 20.76 -8.76
N ASP A 10 16.76 19.89 -7.83
CA ASP A 10 16.46 18.47 -7.84
C ASP A 10 15.06 18.12 -7.28
N PHE A 11 14.58 18.78 -6.21
CA PHE A 11 13.28 18.42 -5.62
C PHE A 11 12.08 18.76 -6.51
N GLY A 12 12.20 19.81 -7.34
CA GLY A 12 11.15 20.18 -8.29
C GLY A 12 10.86 19.05 -9.27
N LYS A 13 11.91 18.38 -9.76
CA LYS A 13 11.78 17.28 -10.74
C LYS A 13 11.07 16.06 -10.15
N ASP A 14 11.37 15.71 -8.91
CA ASP A 14 10.75 14.58 -8.22
C ASP A 14 9.25 14.82 -7.96
N VAL A 15 8.90 16.03 -7.52
CA VAL A 15 7.49 16.42 -7.33
C VAL A 15 6.74 16.43 -8.65
N ASP A 16 7.32 16.99 -9.71
CA ASP A 16 6.72 17.01 -11.05
C ASP A 16 6.49 15.60 -11.60
N LEU A 17 7.43 14.66 -11.34
CA LEU A 17 7.28 13.27 -11.75
C LEU A 17 6.09 12.59 -11.06
N ILE A 18 5.95 12.79 -9.74
CA ILE A 18 4.83 12.25 -8.96
C ILE A 18 3.51 12.90 -9.38
N GLU A 19 3.46 14.21 -9.53
CA GLU A 19 2.27 14.93 -10.01
C GLU A 19 1.84 14.42 -11.39
N LYS A 20 2.79 14.19 -12.28
CA LYS A 20 2.52 13.72 -13.64
C LYS A 20 1.97 12.29 -13.67
N ASN A 21 2.55 11.38 -12.88
CA ASN A 21 2.34 9.95 -13.04
C ASN A 21 1.38 9.33 -12.01
N CYS A 22 1.03 10.04 -10.94
CA CYS A 22 0.18 9.53 -9.85
C CYS A 22 -1.08 10.38 -9.65
N LYS A 23 -1.65 10.95 -10.73
CA LYS A 23 -2.77 11.89 -10.66
C LYS A 23 -3.99 11.29 -9.99
N VAL A 24 -4.30 10.03 -10.32
CA VAL A 24 -5.48 9.33 -9.77
C VAL A 24 -5.33 9.17 -8.26
N TYR A 25 -4.15 8.77 -7.80
CA TYR A 25 -3.86 8.61 -6.38
C TYR A 25 -3.89 9.94 -5.64
N LEU A 26 -3.22 10.97 -6.17
CA LEU A 26 -3.20 12.31 -5.58
C LEU A 26 -4.60 12.89 -5.46
N GLY A 27 -5.39 12.84 -6.53
CA GLY A 27 -6.79 13.31 -6.51
C GLY A 27 -7.65 12.58 -5.47
N SER A 28 -7.42 11.27 -5.31
CA SER A 28 -8.16 10.44 -4.35
C SER A 28 -7.74 10.66 -2.90
N THR A 29 -6.52 11.13 -2.65
CA THR A 29 -5.94 11.28 -1.30
C THR A 29 -5.84 12.72 -0.80
N LYS A 30 -6.31 13.70 -1.58
CA LYS A 30 -6.34 15.09 -1.15
C LYS A 30 -7.13 15.28 0.15
N GLY A 31 -6.52 15.96 1.11
CA GLY A 31 -7.09 16.24 2.44
C GLY A 31 -7.15 15.04 3.39
N LEU A 32 -6.55 13.89 3.03
CA LEU A 32 -6.49 12.76 3.95
C LEU A 32 -5.45 12.98 5.06
N LYS A 33 -5.72 12.38 6.22
CA LYS A 33 -4.78 12.28 7.35
C LYS A 33 -3.78 11.12 7.18
N TYR A 34 -4.21 10.05 6.53
CA TYR A 34 -3.44 8.82 6.33
C TYR A 34 -3.05 8.70 4.86
N LEU A 35 -1.89 8.11 4.59
CA LEU A 35 -1.39 7.82 3.24
C LEU A 35 -0.88 6.39 3.18
N LEU A 36 -0.76 5.86 1.96
CA LEU A 36 -0.19 4.53 1.75
C LEU A 36 1.26 4.50 2.21
N LEU A 37 1.53 3.68 3.21
CA LEU A 37 2.85 3.36 3.71
C LEU A 37 3.16 1.90 3.43
N ARG A 38 4.41 1.63 3.08
CA ARG A 38 4.90 0.28 2.87
C ARG A 38 6.16 0.02 3.65
N ASP A 39 6.19 -1.15 4.27
CA ASP A 39 7.37 -1.76 4.87
C ASP A 39 8.26 -2.42 3.81
N PHE A 40 9.55 -2.21 3.97
CA PHE A 40 10.61 -2.85 3.20
C PHE A 40 11.45 -3.74 4.11
N GLU A 41 12.24 -4.61 3.50
CA GLU A 41 13.18 -5.46 4.25
C GLU A 41 14.18 -4.58 5.01
N SER A 42 14.54 -5.00 6.23
CA SER A 42 15.41 -4.25 7.14
C SER A 42 16.87 -4.09 6.66
N ASN A 43 17.22 -4.70 5.54
CA ASN A 43 18.52 -4.58 4.89
C ASN A 43 18.45 -3.70 3.63
N ARG A 44 17.27 -3.21 3.24
CA ARG A 44 17.12 -2.32 2.09
C ARG A 44 17.62 -0.93 2.46
N VAL A 45 18.69 -0.51 1.78
CA VAL A 45 19.22 0.85 1.88
C VAL A 45 18.58 1.71 0.80
N PHE A 46 17.96 2.81 1.22
CA PHE A 46 17.46 3.84 0.30
C PHE A 46 18.48 4.96 0.17
N ASN A 47 19.02 5.15 -1.03
CA ASN A 47 20.06 6.16 -1.28
C ASN A 47 19.50 7.51 -1.75
N LYS A 48 18.17 7.57 -1.95
CA LYS A 48 17.47 8.73 -2.48
C LYS A 48 16.17 8.95 -1.74
N ASP A 49 15.71 10.19 -1.74
CA ASP A 49 14.39 10.56 -1.24
C ASP A 49 13.26 10.00 -2.11
N LEU A 50 13.54 9.80 -3.41
CA LEU A 50 12.67 9.16 -4.38
C LEU A 50 13.32 7.91 -4.98
N GLU A 51 12.65 6.78 -4.89
CA GLU A 51 12.99 5.58 -5.66
C GLU A 51 11.81 5.09 -6.49
N VAL A 52 12.07 4.73 -7.75
CA VAL A 52 11.09 4.06 -8.61
C VAL A 52 11.22 2.56 -8.42
N ILE A 53 10.15 1.91 -7.99
CA ILE A 53 10.14 0.48 -7.70
C ILE A 53 9.17 -0.23 -8.64
N LYS A 54 9.69 -1.20 -9.40
CA LYS A 54 8.87 -2.10 -10.21
C LYS A 54 8.21 -3.13 -9.32
N SER A 55 6.91 -3.33 -9.52
CA SER A 55 6.17 -4.39 -8.84
C SER A 55 6.61 -5.75 -9.36
N ARG A 56 6.72 -6.71 -8.45
CA ARG A 56 6.99 -8.11 -8.79
C ARG A 56 5.72 -8.78 -9.29
N THR A 57 5.80 -9.49 -10.40
CA THR A 57 4.68 -10.29 -10.93
C THR A 57 4.72 -11.75 -10.46
N ASP A 58 5.87 -12.21 -9.99
CA ASP A 58 6.18 -13.60 -9.61
C ASP A 58 6.36 -13.76 -8.09
N ARG A 59 5.44 -13.18 -7.32
CA ARG A 59 5.57 -13.12 -5.86
C ARG A 59 5.41 -14.52 -5.25
N ARG A 60 6.42 -14.94 -4.48
CA ARG A 60 6.31 -16.09 -3.56
C ARG A 60 5.99 -15.58 -2.15
N PRO A 61 4.98 -16.14 -1.46
CA PRO A 61 4.68 -15.75 -0.10
C PRO A 61 5.83 -16.11 0.83
N LYS A 62 6.11 -15.26 1.82
CA LYS A 62 7.13 -15.51 2.84
C LYS A 62 6.59 -16.43 3.93
N ASP A 63 5.41 -16.10 4.45
CA ASP A 63 4.87 -16.75 5.65
C ASP A 63 3.61 -17.61 5.39
N THR A 64 2.81 -17.25 4.38
CA THR A 64 1.64 -18.05 3.97
C THR A 64 2.09 -19.26 3.12
N PRO A 65 1.65 -20.49 3.41
CA PRO A 65 1.91 -21.64 2.55
C PRO A 65 1.43 -21.42 1.12
N MET A 66 2.19 -21.92 0.14
CA MET A 66 1.90 -21.70 -1.28
C MET A 66 0.48 -22.16 -1.67
N HIS A 67 0.03 -23.32 -1.19
CA HIS A 67 -1.30 -23.83 -1.52
C HIS A 67 -2.44 -22.90 -1.03
N ILE A 68 -2.29 -22.24 0.13
CA ILE A 68 -3.26 -21.26 0.62
C ILE A 68 -3.21 -20.00 -0.24
N HIS A 69 -2.01 -19.54 -0.58
CA HIS A 69 -1.78 -18.36 -1.41
C HIS A 69 -2.38 -18.51 -2.82
N GLU A 70 -2.18 -19.68 -3.45
CA GLU A 70 -2.74 -19.99 -4.77
C GLU A 70 -4.26 -20.11 -4.73
N LYS A 71 -4.79 -20.79 -3.71
CA LYS A 71 -6.22 -21.00 -3.51
C LYS A 71 -6.97 -19.68 -3.33
N ILE A 72 -6.47 -18.80 -2.46
CA ILE A 72 -7.09 -17.49 -2.28
C ILE A 72 -6.94 -16.60 -3.53
N ASN A 73 -5.81 -16.68 -4.25
CA ASN A 73 -5.66 -15.97 -5.53
C ASN A 73 -6.67 -16.46 -6.57
N GLU A 74 -7.00 -17.75 -6.62
CA GLU A 74 -8.06 -18.25 -7.49
C GLU A 74 -9.40 -17.59 -7.19
N MET A 75 -9.78 -17.50 -5.92
CA MET A 75 -11.00 -16.82 -5.49
C MET A 75 -10.97 -15.32 -5.82
N PHE A 76 -9.83 -14.66 -5.61
CA PHE A 76 -9.65 -13.26 -5.98
C PHE A 76 -9.68 -13.01 -7.49
N ARG A 77 -9.12 -13.90 -8.31
CA ARG A 77 -9.24 -13.83 -9.78
C ARG A 77 -10.70 -13.90 -10.21
N LYS A 78 -11.48 -14.81 -9.64
CA LYS A 78 -12.93 -14.90 -9.92
C LYS A 78 -13.67 -13.62 -9.56
N LYS A 79 -13.31 -12.97 -8.44
CA LYS A 79 -14.01 -11.76 -7.95
C LYS A 79 -13.54 -10.45 -8.57
N PHE A 80 -12.23 -10.25 -8.71
CA PHE A 80 -11.61 -8.98 -9.08
C PHE A 80 -10.82 -9.03 -10.39
N GLY A 81 -10.63 -10.22 -10.96
CA GLY A 81 -9.92 -10.41 -12.23
C GLY A 81 -8.40 -10.39 -12.14
N TRP A 82 -7.81 -10.54 -10.94
CA TRP A 82 -6.35 -10.59 -10.77
C TRP A 82 -5.90 -11.29 -9.48
N ASP A 83 -4.62 -11.66 -9.43
CA ASP A 83 -3.98 -12.33 -8.30
C ASP A 83 -3.65 -11.35 -7.17
N VAL A 84 -4.63 -11.06 -6.32
CA VAL A 84 -4.52 -10.05 -5.26
C VAL A 84 -3.33 -10.29 -4.34
N ARG A 85 -3.02 -11.54 -3.97
CA ARG A 85 -1.86 -11.83 -3.09
C ARG A 85 -0.50 -11.67 -3.79
N ASN A 86 -0.48 -11.49 -5.11
CA ASN A 86 0.74 -11.12 -5.85
C ASN A 86 0.95 -9.61 -5.93
N GLY A 87 -0.01 -8.80 -5.48
CA GLY A 87 0.09 -7.35 -5.46
C GLY A 87 1.15 -6.82 -4.49
N VAL A 88 1.30 -5.51 -4.47
CA VAL A 88 2.09 -4.74 -3.50
C VAL A 88 1.26 -4.54 -2.24
N PHE A 89 1.76 -4.96 -1.08
CA PHE A 89 1.05 -4.75 0.19
C PHE A 89 1.52 -3.45 0.83
N CYS A 90 0.57 -2.72 1.38
CA CYS A 90 0.75 -1.46 2.08
C CYS A 90 -0.44 -1.28 3.04
N GLU A 91 -0.34 -0.31 3.92
CA GLU A 91 -1.42 0.09 4.82
C GLU A 91 -1.56 1.60 4.82
N GLY A 92 -2.69 2.09 5.32
CA GLY A 92 -2.78 3.50 5.66
C GLY A 92 -2.07 3.77 6.97
N GLU A 93 -1.06 4.63 6.95
CA GLU A 93 -0.39 5.05 8.18
C GLU A 93 -0.45 6.56 8.35
N TRP A 94 -0.45 6.97 9.61
CA TRP A 94 -0.39 8.37 9.94
C TRP A 94 0.99 8.93 9.58
N CYS A 95 0.99 9.96 8.75
CA CYS A 95 2.19 10.53 8.17
C CYS A 95 3.23 11.04 9.18
N SER A 96 2.87 11.33 10.44
CA SER A 96 3.80 11.82 11.47
C SER A 96 4.48 10.72 12.29
N PHE A 97 4.03 9.46 12.20
CA PHE A 97 4.35 8.46 13.22
C PHE A 97 5.81 7.96 13.21
N ARG A 98 6.56 8.11 12.11
CA ARG A 98 7.86 7.40 11.94
C ARG A 98 8.92 8.17 11.14
N LYS A 99 9.32 9.34 11.62
CA LYS A 99 10.42 10.14 11.01
C LYS A 99 11.74 9.35 10.89
N ASP A 100 11.94 8.33 11.73
CA ASP A 100 13.24 7.64 11.88
C ASP A 100 13.24 6.17 11.38
N ASN A 101 12.16 5.68 10.76
CA ASN A 101 12.13 4.31 10.27
C ASN A 101 12.62 4.21 8.82
N GLU A 102 13.91 3.93 8.66
CA GLU A 102 14.58 3.83 7.35
C GLU A 102 13.96 2.79 6.41
N PHE A 103 13.27 1.80 6.96
CA PHE A 103 12.68 0.67 6.21
C PHE A 103 11.25 0.94 5.75
N GLN A 104 10.72 2.13 5.99
CA GLN A 104 9.36 2.50 5.60
C GLN A 104 9.37 3.68 4.65
N ARG A 105 8.54 3.59 3.61
CA ARG A 105 8.35 4.66 2.64
C ARG A 105 6.87 4.86 2.36
N PHE A 106 6.48 6.12 2.18
CA PHE A 106 5.20 6.42 1.57
C PHE A 106 5.26 5.99 0.12
N ILE A 107 4.18 5.38 -0.38
CA ILE A 107 4.14 4.91 -1.75
C ILE A 107 3.10 5.65 -2.58
N PHE A 108 3.48 5.96 -3.80
CA PHE A 108 2.62 6.61 -4.80
C PHE A 108 2.51 5.67 -6.00
N PRO A 109 1.42 4.89 -6.11
CA PRO A 109 1.24 4.01 -7.25
C PRO A 109 1.08 4.83 -8.53
N VAL A 110 1.78 4.44 -9.59
CA VAL A 110 1.58 5.05 -10.91
C VAL A 110 0.16 4.77 -11.40
N ASP A 111 -0.42 5.72 -12.12
CA ASP A 111 -1.76 5.66 -12.68
C ASP A 111 -2.01 4.36 -13.45
N GLY A 112 -3.27 3.88 -13.41
CA GLY A 112 -3.65 2.57 -13.91
C GLY A 112 -3.55 1.45 -12.87
N PHE A 113 -3.28 1.78 -11.60
CA PHE A 113 -3.29 0.82 -10.51
C PHE A 113 -4.71 0.33 -10.17
N LYS A 114 -4.79 -0.87 -9.58
CA LYS A 114 -5.99 -1.39 -8.90
C LYS A 114 -5.65 -1.63 -7.43
N PHE A 115 -6.67 -1.73 -6.58
CA PHE A 115 -6.48 -2.08 -5.18
C PHE A 115 -7.57 -3.01 -4.68
N VAL A 116 -7.25 -3.80 -3.66
CA VAL A 116 -8.20 -4.60 -2.88
C VAL A 116 -7.85 -4.46 -1.41
N TRP A 117 -8.87 -4.30 -0.57
CA TRP A 117 -8.74 -4.19 0.88
C TRP A 117 -9.91 -4.88 1.57
N SER A 118 -9.81 -5.13 2.88
CA SER A 118 -10.91 -5.64 3.69
C SER A 118 -11.34 -4.61 4.72
N PRO A 119 -12.63 -4.29 4.87
CA PRO A 119 -13.10 -3.39 5.93
C PRO A 119 -13.07 -4.02 7.34
N SER A 120 -12.99 -5.34 7.44
CA SER A 120 -13.15 -6.07 8.71
C SER A 120 -11.96 -6.95 9.07
N VAL A 121 -10.90 -6.94 8.27
CA VAL A 121 -9.69 -7.75 8.47
C VAL A 121 -8.49 -6.84 8.30
N GLY A 122 -7.69 -6.71 9.35
CA GLY A 122 -6.52 -5.83 9.40
C GLY A 122 -5.38 -6.40 8.60
N ASP A 123 -5.02 -7.67 8.81
CA ASP A 123 -3.93 -8.34 8.12
C ASP A 123 -4.32 -9.78 7.76
N PHE A 124 -4.20 -10.17 6.49
CA PHE A 124 -4.59 -11.51 6.06
C PHE A 124 -3.80 -12.62 6.78
N PHE A 125 -2.49 -12.46 6.91
CA PHE A 125 -1.63 -13.49 7.48
C PHE A 125 -1.94 -13.70 8.96
N ILE A 126 -2.11 -12.61 9.72
CA ILE A 126 -2.38 -12.66 11.14
C ILE A 126 -3.83 -13.07 11.40
N ASP A 127 -4.79 -12.30 10.89
CA ASP A 127 -6.21 -12.39 11.28
C ASP A 127 -6.94 -13.58 10.66
N VAL A 128 -6.49 -14.04 9.49
CA VAL A 128 -7.12 -15.15 8.77
C VAL A 128 -6.26 -16.39 8.86
N TYR A 129 -5.03 -16.35 8.33
CA TYR A 129 -4.23 -17.56 8.25
C TYR A 129 -3.77 -18.05 9.63
N LYS A 130 -3.10 -17.22 10.43
CA LYS A 130 -2.56 -17.63 11.73
C LYS A 130 -3.68 -17.97 12.71
N TYR A 131 -4.68 -17.08 12.86
CA TYR A 131 -5.72 -17.26 13.88
C TYR A 131 -6.87 -18.19 13.49
N LYS A 132 -7.27 -18.26 12.21
CA LYS A 132 -8.45 -19.04 11.79
C LYS A 132 -8.11 -20.33 11.04
N ILE A 133 -6.93 -20.43 10.44
CA ILE A 133 -6.53 -21.63 9.66
C ILE A 133 -5.50 -22.46 10.44
N LYS A 134 -4.39 -21.84 10.87
CA LYS A 134 -3.25 -22.57 11.46
C LYS A 134 -3.51 -23.03 12.90
N ASN A 135 -4.18 -22.21 13.71
CA ASN A 135 -4.34 -22.44 15.15
C ASN A 135 -5.61 -23.23 15.56
N VAL A 136 -6.32 -23.85 14.62
CA VAL A 136 -7.54 -24.62 14.95
C VAL A 136 -7.14 -26.00 15.46
N SER A 137 -7.05 -26.13 16.78
CA SER A 137 -6.45 -27.28 17.47
C SER A 137 -7.34 -28.53 17.58
N TYR A 138 -8.63 -28.46 17.22
CA TYR A 138 -9.56 -29.56 17.51
C TYR A 138 -10.52 -29.97 16.38
N LYS A 139 -10.55 -29.26 15.25
CA LYS A 139 -11.27 -29.65 14.02
C LYS A 139 -10.50 -29.16 12.81
N GLU A 140 -10.39 -29.96 11.75
CA GLU A 140 -9.93 -29.50 10.44
C GLU A 140 -10.77 -28.27 10.05
N PRO A 141 -10.20 -27.05 9.99
CA PRO A 141 -10.97 -25.89 9.60
C PRO A 141 -11.44 -26.04 8.17
N ASN A 142 -12.68 -25.63 7.88
CA ASN A 142 -13.13 -25.53 6.50
C ASN A 142 -12.43 -24.34 5.82
N ILE A 143 -11.23 -24.60 5.31
CA ILE A 143 -10.35 -23.59 4.69
C ILE A 143 -11.09 -22.87 3.55
N ASP A 144 -11.88 -23.59 2.75
CA ASP A 144 -12.66 -23.02 1.66
C ASP A 144 -13.65 -21.97 2.14
N GLU A 145 -14.41 -22.29 3.18
CA GLU A 145 -15.40 -21.39 3.77
C GLU A 145 -14.74 -20.15 4.37
N ILE A 146 -13.66 -20.32 5.14
CA ILE A 146 -12.92 -19.21 5.76
C ILE A 146 -12.34 -18.27 4.70
N LEU A 147 -11.70 -18.82 3.66
CA LEU A 147 -11.13 -18.01 2.57
C LEU A 147 -12.23 -17.33 1.75
N ASN A 148 -13.33 -18.04 1.47
CA ASN A 148 -14.45 -17.48 0.73
C ASN A 148 -15.11 -16.33 1.48
N ASP A 149 -15.32 -16.46 2.79
CA ASP A 149 -15.88 -15.40 3.63
C ASP A 149 -14.97 -14.17 3.65
N TYR A 150 -13.66 -14.37 3.79
CA TYR A 150 -12.69 -13.28 3.69
C TYR A 150 -12.75 -12.58 2.33
N VAL A 151 -12.65 -13.34 1.22
CA VAL A 151 -12.69 -12.78 -0.13
C VAL A 151 -14.01 -12.08 -0.42
N LYS A 152 -15.14 -12.60 0.07
CA LYS A 152 -16.47 -11.99 -0.05
C LYS A 152 -16.52 -10.64 0.64
N GLY A 153 -15.89 -10.49 1.80
CA GLY A 153 -15.79 -9.22 2.54
C GLY A 153 -14.88 -8.17 1.89
N CYS A 154 -13.88 -8.58 1.10
CA CYS A 154 -12.97 -7.65 0.44
C CYS A 154 -13.66 -6.72 -0.57
N LYS A 155 -13.11 -5.51 -0.74
CA LYS A 155 -13.60 -4.45 -1.63
C LYS A 155 -12.46 -3.90 -2.50
N ASN A 156 -12.79 -3.39 -3.68
CA ASN A 156 -11.89 -2.66 -4.59
C ASN A 156 -12.38 -1.22 -4.83
N THR A 157 -13.20 -0.71 -3.91
CA THR A 157 -13.86 0.60 -4.00
C THR A 157 -13.47 1.46 -2.80
N ASN A 158 -13.65 2.77 -2.96
CA ASN A 158 -13.41 3.79 -1.93
C ASN A 158 -12.00 3.72 -1.30
N LEU A 159 -11.00 4.21 -2.04
CA LEU A 159 -9.62 4.24 -1.59
C LEU A 159 -9.45 5.06 -0.30
N LYS A 160 -10.27 6.10 -0.09
CA LYS A 160 -10.21 6.91 1.14
C LYS A 160 -10.54 6.07 2.36
N ASP A 161 -11.60 5.27 2.30
CA ASP A 161 -11.95 4.35 3.40
C ASP A 161 -10.87 3.29 3.60
N ALA A 162 -10.32 2.75 2.51
CA ALA A 162 -9.23 1.78 2.57
C ALA A 162 -8.04 2.33 3.35
N VAL A 163 -7.57 3.52 2.96
CA VAL A 163 -6.45 4.21 3.61
C VAL A 163 -6.79 4.59 5.06
N ASN A 164 -7.99 5.10 5.34
CA ASN A 164 -8.36 5.46 6.71
C ASN A 164 -8.58 4.25 7.63
N SER A 165 -8.88 3.07 7.07
CA SER A 165 -9.09 1.86 7.86
C SER A 165 -7.81 1.34 8.52
N ARG A 166 -6.64 1.68 7.95
CA ARG A 166 -5.32 1.17 8.35
C ARG A 166 -5.18 -0.36 8.21
N ASN A 167 -6.13 -1.01 7.54
CA ASN A 167 -6.03 -2.41 7.18
C ASN A 167 -5.08 -2.59 5.99
N GLU A 168 -4.61 -3.81 5.77
CA GLU A 168 -3.79 -4.22 4.65
C GLU A 168 -4.54 -3.94 3.33
N ILE A 169 -3.86 -3.25 2.44
CA ILE A 169 -4.27 -2.94 1.08
C ILE A 169 -3.30 -3.64 0.15
N SER A 170 -3.82 -4.40 -0.80
CA SER A 170 -3.04 -4.94 -1.91
C SER A 170 -3.25 -4.10 -3.17
N LEU A 171 -2.15 -3.66 -3.78
CA LEU A 171 -2.12 -2.86 -5.00
C LEU A 171 -1.64 -3.69 -6.18
N LEU A 172 -2.37 -3.63 -7.29
CA LEU A 172 -1.86 -4.03 -8.60
C LEU A 172 -1.37 -2.78 -9.32
N CYS A 173 -0.07 -2.62 -9.47
CA CYS A 173 0.53 -1.57 -10.29
C CYS A 173 1.78 -2.11 -10.99
N LYS A 174 2.19 -1.50 -12.11
CA LYS A 174 3.45 -1.86 -12.79
C LYS A 174 4.66 -1.40 -11.98
N GLU A 175 4.57 -0.19 -11.45
CA GLU A 175 5.57 0.45 -10.62
C GLU A 175 4.92 1.48 -9.70
N TYR A 176 5.68 1.91 -8.70
CA TYR A 176 5.28 2.93 -7.75
C TYR A 176 6.52 3.71 -7.29
N TYR A 177 6.30 4.93 -6.82
CA TYR A 177 7.35 5.71 -6.17
C TYR A 177 7.38 5.41 -4.68
N ALA A 178 8.55 5.10 -4.15
CA ALA A 178 8.81 5.07 -2.72
C ALA A 178 9.44 6.41 -2.32
N VAL A 179 8.80 7.09 -1.37
CA VAL A 179 9.06 8.48 -1.04
C VAL A 179 9.44 8.60 0.44
N SER A 180 10.54 9.30 0.71
CA SER A 180 10.96 9.64 2.06
C SER A 180 9.99 10.63 2.71
N TYR A 181 10.00 10.71 4.04
CA TYR A 181 9.17 11.69 4.74
C TYR A 181 9.53 13.15 4.35
N GLN A 182 10.81 13.43 4.10
CA GLN A 182 11.24 14.77 3.71
C GLN A 182 10.68 15.18 2.35
N LEU A 183 10.72 14.29 1.34
CA LEU A 183 10.10 14.55 0.05
C LEU A 183 8.58 14.59 0.15
N LEU A 184 7.96 13.79 1.02
CA LEU A 184 6.51 13.87 1.27
C LEU A 184 6.08 15.28 1.72
N ARG A 185 6.84 15.94 2.60
CA ARG A 185 6.58 17.33 3.01
C ARG A 185 6.63 18.29 1.83
N ASN A 186 7.61 18.12 0.96
CA ASN A 186 7.76 18.94 -0.25
C ASN A 186 6.56 18.75 -1.19
N ILE A 187 6.13 17.49 -1.42
CA ILE A 187 4.93 17.19 -2.23
C ILE A 187 3.69 17.86 -1.63
N ASN A 188 3.47 17.71 -0.32
CA ASN A 188 2.30 18.29 0.35
C ASN A 188 2.26 19.82 0.19
N TYR A 189 3.43 20.46 0.34
CA TYR A 189 3.58 21.90 0.21
C TYR A 189 3.36 22.37 -1.23
N VAL A 190 4.08 21.80 -2.20
CA VAL A 190 4.06 22.25 -3.60
C VAL A 190 2.72 21.98 -4.26
N LEU A 191 2.14 20.79 -4.04
CA LEU A 191 0.86 20.40 -4.65
C LEU A 191 -0.36 20.82 -3.83
N LYS A 192 -0.16 21.48 -2.68
CA LYS A 192 -1.24 21.92 -1.77
C LYS A 192 -2.21 20.80 -1.44
N MET A 193 -1.66 19.64 -1.05
CA MET A 193 -2.44 18.44 -0.80
C MET A 193 -3.27 18.54 0.49
N ASN A 194 -2.88 19.44 1.40
CA ASN A 194 -3.49 19.63 2.71
C ASN A 194 -3.50 18.33 3.54
N TRP A 195 -2.47 17.48 3.39
CA TRP A 195 -2.26 16.36 4.29
C TRP A 195 -1.85 16.87 5.67
N VAL A 196 -2.33 16.20 6.71
CA VAL A 196 -2.10 16.58 8.11
C VAL A 196 -0.73 16.08 8.56
N LEU A 197 0.34 16.79 8.18
CA LEU A 197 1.70 16.54 8.63
C LEU A 197 1.96 17.32 9.93
N GLU A 198 2.25 16.63 11.04
CA GLU A 198 2.70 17.30 12.28
C GLU A 198 4.19 17.66 12.19
N ASN A 199 4.56 18.81 12.76
CA ASN A 199 5.92 19.37 12.72
C ASN A 199 6.95 18.53 13.46
#